data_AF-A0A938NH59-F1
#
_entry.id   AF-A0A938NH59-F1
#
_cell.length_a   1.000
_cell.length_b   1.000
_cell.length_c   1.000
_cell.angle_alpha   90.00
_cell.angle_beta   90.00
_cell.angle_gamma   90.00
#
_symmetry.space_group_name_H-M   'P 1'
#
loop_
_entity.id
_entity.type
_entity.pdbx_description
1 polymer ?
#
loop_
_entity_poly.entity_id
_entity_poly.type
_entity_poly.pdbx_seq_one_letter_code
_entity_poly.pdbx_strand_id
1 'polypeptide(L)'
;MGEFLILLGAFRAAPVFAILAALGVVLGAVYMLWMVQRVFFGPLTREENRSLGDLCPREWLLLLPLAALMLWIGLYPRPFLGRIEGSVAALLASARPGAAAPVPAAALMGHPEALAPAPGALPAASPSTPSRGE
;
A
#
# COMPACT_ATOMS: atom_id res chain seq x y z
N MET A 1 -1.26 -7.48 -9.75
CA MET A 1 -0.20 -6.44 -9.68
C MET A 1 0.29 -6.13 -8.27
N GLY A 2 -0.58 -6.03 -7.24
CA GLY A 2 -0.15 -5.64 -5.88
C GLY A 2 0.88 -6.58 -5.24
N GLU A 3 0.74 -7.88 -5.40
CA GLU A 3 1.68 -8.89 -4.87
C GLU A 3 3.13 -8.69 -5.36
N PHE A 4 3.31 -8.34 -6.63
CA PHE A 4 4.63 -8.03 -7.17
C PHE A 4 5.25 -6.79 -6.52
N LEU A 5 4.46 -5.74 -6.27
CA LEU A 5 4.93 -4.52 -5.59
C LEU A 5 5.36 -4.82 -4.15
N ILE A 6 4.61 -5.69 -3.46
CA ILE A 6 4.94 -6.14 -2.11
C ILE A 6 6.25 -6.92 -2.11
N LEU A 7 6.44 -7.87 -3.04
CA LEU A 7 7.67 -8.63 -3.15
C LEU A 7 8.88 -7.75 -3.49
N LEU A 8 8.72 -6.76 -4.38
CA LEU A 8 9.79 -5.81 -4.71
C LEU A 8 10.20 -4.95 -3.50
N GLY A 9 9.23 -4.50 -2.70
CA GLY A 9 9.48 -3.78 -1.45
C GLY A 9 10.17 -4.67 -0.40
N ALA A 10 9.66 -5.89 -0.22
CA ALA A 10 10.23 -6.87 0.70
C ALA A 10 11.65 -7.27 0.31
N PHE A 11 11.94 -7.44 -0.99
CA PHE A 11 13.27 -7.83 -1.46
C PHE A 11 14.33 -6.77 -1.12
N ARG A 12 13.97 -5.48 -1.19
CA ARG A 12 14.86 -4.38 -0.77
C ARG A 12 15.09 -4.34 0.74
N ALA A 13 14.12 -4.77 1.55
CA ALA A 13 14.23 -4.75 3.00
C ALA A 13 14.91 -6.00 3.57
N ALA A 14 14.51 -7.19 3.11
CA ALA A 14 15.05 -8.48 3.54
C ALA A 14 14.87 -9.55 2.45
N PRO A 15 15.90 -9.83 1.64
CA PRO A 15 15.78 -10.69 0.45
C PRO A 15 15.43 -12.14 0.78
N VAL A 16 15.90 -12.68 1.90
CA VAL A 16 15.61 -14.07 2.32
C VAL A 16 14.12 -14.29 2.54
N PHE A 17 13.46 -13.36 3.24
CA PHE A 17 12.01 -13.44 3.46
C PHE A 17 11.21 -13.23 2.18
N ALA A 18 11.70 -12.38 1.26
CA ALA A 18 11.07 -12.19 -0.04
C ALA A 18 11.10 -13.47 -0.90
N ILE A 19 12.19 -14.23 -0.86
CA ILE A 19 12.30 -15.53 -1.55
C ILE A 19 11.30 -16.55 -0.97
N LEU A 20 11.21 -16.63 0.36
CA LEU A 20 10.22 -17.50 1.03
C LEU A 20 8.79 -17.09 0.69
N ALA A 21 8.48 -15.79 0.67
CA ALA A 21 7.17 -15.29 0.27
C ALA A 21 6.85 -15.67 -1.18
N ALA A 22 7.80 -15.49 -2.11
CA ALA A 22 7.64 -15.85 -3.52
C ALA A 22 7.36 -17.36 -3.71
N LEU A 23 8.01 -18.23 -2.93
CA LEU A 23 7.69 -19.66 -2.92
C LEU A 23 6.22 -19.90 -2.52
N GLY A 24 5.74 -19.20 -1.48
CA GLY A 24 4.33 -19.25 -1.06
C GLY A 24 3.36 -18.87 -2.18
N VAL A 25 3.68 -17.85 -2.97
CA VAL A 25 2.88 -17.45 -4.14
C VAL A 25 2.80 -18.57 -5.17
N VAL A 26 3.93 -19.19 -5.48
CA VAL A 26 3.99 -20.30 -6.46
C VAL A 26 3.18 -21.50 -5.97
N LEU A 27 3.31 -21.87 -4.70
CA LEU A 27 2.52 -22.95 -4.11
C LEU A 27 1.02 -22.63 -4.16
N GLY A 28 0.63 -21.39 -3.87
CA GLY A 28 -0.75 -20.92 -3.99
C GLY A 28 -1.29 -21.04 -5.42
N ALA A 29 -0.50 -20.64 -6.41
CA ALA A 29 -0.88 -20.76 -7.82
C ALA A 29 -1.06 -22.22 -8.25
N VAL A 30 -0.15 -23.13 -7.84
CA VAL A 30 -0.26 -24.56 -8.11
C VAL A 30 -1.52 -25.15 -7.46
N TYR A 31 -1.81 -24.78 -6.21
CA TYR A 31 -3.02 -25.22 -5.52
C TYR A 31 -4.29 -24.76 -6.24
N MET A 32 -4.36 -23.49 -6.64
CA MET A 32 -5.50 -22.96 -7.39
C MET A 32 -5.68 -23.67 -8.73
N LEU A 33 -4.59 -23.95 -9.45
CA LEU A 33 -4.64 -24.69 -10.71
C LEU A 33 -5.16 -26.12 -10.50
N TRP A 34 -4.62 -26.84 -9.51
CA TRP A 34 -5.05 -28.19 -9.18
C TRP A 34 -6.53 -28.24 -8.78
N MET A 35 -6.98 -27.25 -8.00
CA MET A 35 -8.39 -27.12 -7.61
C MET A 35 -9.28 -26.88 -8.83
N VAL A 36 -8.94 -25.95 -9.72
CA VAL A 36 -9.73 -25.66 -10.93
C VAL A 36 -9.84 -26.89 -11.82
N GLN A 37 -8.73 -27.62 -12.02
CA GLN A 37 -8.73 -28.88 -12.76
C GLN A 37 -9.71 -29.89 -12.16
N ARG A 38 -9.69 -30.05 -10.84
CA ARG A 38 -10.53 -31.04 -10.15
C ARG A 38 -12.01 -30.65 -10.10
N VAL A 39 -12.31 -29.37 -9.92
CA VAL A 39 -13.68 -28.87 -9.75
C VAL A 39 -14.41 -28.74 -11.09
N PHE A 40 -13.75 -28.21 -12.12
CA PHE A 40 -14.40 -27.97 -13.41
C PHE A 40 -14.20 -29.09 -14.42
N PHE A 41 -13.05 -29.78 -14.40
CA PHE A 41 -12.69 -30.79 -15.41
C PHE A 41 -12.67 -32.22 -14.84
N GLY A 42 -13.01 -32.40 -13.57
CA GLY A 42 -13.11 -33.72 -12.94
C GLY A 42 -14.37 -34.48 -13.37
N PRO A 43 -14.39 -35.82 -13.19
CA PRO A 43 -15.59 -36.62 -13.45
C PRO A 43 -16.71 -36.24 -12.49
N LEU A 44 -17.96 -36.29 -12.96
CA LEU A 44 -19.15 -36.04 -12.15
C LEU A 44 -19.27 -37.12 -11.07
N THR A 45 -18.93 -36.78 -9.83
CA THR A 45 -18.96 -37.71 -8.68
C THR A 45 -20.35 -37.89 -8.08
N ARG A 46 -21.29 -36.98 -8.34
CA ARG A 46 -22.68 -37.06 -7.85
C ARG A 46 -23.66 -36.84 -9.00
N GLU A 47 -24.65 -37.69 -9.11
CA GLU A 47 -25.69 -37.60 -10.14
C GLU A 47 -26.56 -36.34 -9.99
N GLU A 48 -26.75 -35.85 -8.76
CA GLU A 48 -27.46 -34.60 -8.45
C GLU A 48 -26.90 -33.40 -9.23
N ASN A 49 -25.58 -33.36 -9.43
CA ASN A 49 -24.88 -32.27 -10.12
C ASN A 49 -25.12 -32.26 -11.64
N ARG A 50 -25.70 -33.32 -12.24
CA ARG A 50 -26.08 -33.29 -13.66
C ARG A 50 -27.22 -32.31 -13.96
N SER A 51 -28.03 -31.98 -12.96
CA SER A 51 -29.22 -31.13 -13.10
C SER A 51 -29.00 -29.68 -12.69
N LEU A 52 -27.74 -29.27 -12.45
CA LEU A 52 -27.41 -27.89 -12.12
C LEU A 52 -27.71 -26.99 -13.33
N GLY A 53 -28.60 -26.02 -13.13
CA GLY A 53 -28.89 -25.00 -14.12
C GLY A 53 -27.76 -23.99 -14.25
N ASP A 54 -27.64 -23.38 -15.42
CA ASP A 54 -26.69 -22.30 -15.68
C ASP A 54 -27.01 -21.02 -14.90
N LEU A 55 -26.04 -20.11 -14.86
CA LEU A 55 -26.13 -18.85 -14.12
C LEU A 55 -27.32 -18.01 -14.57
N CYS A 56 -28.14 -17.59 -13.60
CA CYS A 56 -29.26 -16.69 -13.85
C CYS A 56 -28.78 -15.26 -14.18
N PRO A 57 -29.55 -14.45 -14.93
CA PRO A 57 -29.17 -13.07 -15.26
C PRO A 57 -28.88 -12.18 -14.04
N ARG A 58 -29.54 -12.44 -12.91
CA ARG A 58 -29.29 -11.76 -11.63
C ARG A 58 -27.92 -12.10 -11.05
N GLU A 59 -27.46 -13.34 -11.22
CA GLU A 59 -26.14 -13.79 -10.75
C GLU A 59 -25.04 -13.16 -11.62
N TRP A 60 -25.28 -13.12 -12.94
CA TRP A 60 -24.42 -12.37 -13.86
C TRP A 60 -24.29 -10.89 -13.48
N LEU A 61 -25.40 -10.24 -13.10
CA LEU A 61 -25.37 -8.83 -12.66
C LEU A 61 -24.53 -8.61 -11.39
N LEU A 62 -24.34 -9.63 -10.56
CA LEU A 62 -23.46 -9.57 -9.37
C LEU A 62 -22.00 -9.87 -9.72
N LEU A 63 -21.76 -10.87 -10.56
CA LEU A 63 -20.41 -11.33 -10.92
C LEU A 63 -19.69 -10.36 -11.87
N LEU A 64 -20.41 -9.82 -12.84
CA LEU A 64 -19.85 -8.99 -13.91
C LEU A 64 -19.25 -7.65 -13.41
N PRO A 65 -19.88 -6.87 -12.53
CA PRO A 65 -19.25 -5.66 -11.99
C PRO A 65 -18.03 -5.96 -11.12
N LEU A 66 -18.04 -7.08 -10.38
CA LEU A 66 -16.88 -7.51 -9.59
C LEU A 66 -15.70 -7.88 -10.50
N ALA A 67 -15.96 -8.67 -11.55
CA ALA A 67 -14.96 -9.00 -12.55
C ALA A 67 -14.45 -7.75 -13.29
N ALA A 68 -15.34 -6.82 -13.66
CA ALA A 68 -14.96 -5.56 -14.29
C ALA A 68 -14.04 -4.73 -13.40
N LEU A 69 -14.32 -4.66 -12.08
CA LEU A 69 -13.46 -3.96 -11.13
C LEU A 69 -12.10 -4.64 -10.98
N MET A 70 -12.05 -5.97 -10.92
CA MET A 70 -10.79 -6.73 -10.89
C MET A 70 -9.94 -6.45 -12.13
N LEU A 71 -10.56 -6.43 -13.32
CA LEU A 71 -9.89 -6.12 -14.58
C LEU A 71 -9.41 -4.67 -14.63
N TRP A 72 -10.25 -3.71 -14.19
CA TRP A 72 -9.87 -2.29 -14.14
C TRP A 72 -8.66 -2.08 -13.24
N ILE A 73 -8.71 -2.54 -11.99
CA ILE A 73 -7.59 -2.40 -11.04
C ILE A 73 -6.35 -3.13 -11.56
N GLY A 74 -6.53 -4.30 -12.19
CA GLY A 74 -5.44 -5.09 -12.77
C GLY A 74 -4.71 -4.37 -13.90
N LEU A 75 -5.45 -3.76 -14.83
CA LEU A 75 -4.90 -3.09 -16.01
C LEU A 75 -4.39 -1.66 -15.69
N TYR A 76 -5.09 -0.92 -14.83
CA TYR A 76 -4.77 0.45 -14.48
C TYR A 76 -4.77 0.68 -12.96
N PRO A 77 -3.69 0.29 -12.25
CA PRO A 77 -3.61 0.40 -10.78
C PRO A 77 -3.25 1.81 -10.28
N ARG A 78 -2.76 2.71 -11.15
CA ARG A 78 -2.31 4.07 -10.78
C ARG A 78 -3.29 4.89 -9.92
N PRO A 79 -4.61 4.97 -10.21
CA PRO A 79 -5.53 5.80 -9.44
C PRO A 79 -5.70 5.28 -8.00
N PHE A 80 -5.57 3.98 -7.78
CA PHE A 80 -5.62 3.39 -6.45
C PHE A 80 -4.31 3.61 -5.69
N LEU A 81 -3.17 3.39 -6.35
CA LEU A 81 -1.86 3.60 -5.72
C LEU A 81 -1.61 5.06 -5.34
N GLY A 82 -1.92 6.01 -6.23
CA GLY A 82 -1.72 7.44 -5.97
C GLY A 82 -2.54 7.96 -4.81
N ARG A 83 -3.72 7.37 -4.54
CA ARG A 83 -4.53 7.74 -3.37
C ARG A 83 -3.93 7.25 -2.05
N ILE A 84 -3.18 6.15 -2.07
CA ILE A 84 -2.58 5.53 -0.86
C ILE A 84 -1.19 6.12 -0.57
N GLU A 85 -0.49 6.58 -1.60
CA GLU A 85 0.90 7.07 -1.51
C GLU A 85 1.09 8.16 -0.44
N GLY A 86 0.19 9.15 -0.38
CA GLY A 86 0.26 10.23 0.62
C GLY A 86 0.17 9.73 2.07
N SER A 87 -0.76 8.80 2.34
CA SER A 87 -0.90 8.19 3.66
C SER A 87 0.30 7.32 4.03
N VAL A 88 0.84 6.55 3.07
CA VAL A 88 2.04 5.73 3.30
C VAL A 88 3.26 6.59 3.57
N ALA A 89 3.44 7.72 2.87
CA ALA A 89 4.53 8.65 3.11
C ALA A 89 4.48 9.25 4.53
N ALA A 90 3.29 9.67 4.98
CA ALA A 90 3.07 10.15 6.34
C ALA A 90 3.41 9.09 7.40
N LEU A 91 2.97 7.84 7.17
CA LEU A 91 3.29 6.73 8.07
C LEU A 91 4.80 6.45 8.12
N LEU A 92 5.49 6.43 6.98
CA LEU A 92 6.95 6.24 6.93
C LEU A 92 7.71 7.33 7.68
N ALA A 93 7.26 8.60 7.59
CA ALA A 93 7.86 9.72 8.31
C ALA A 93 7.70 9.56 9.83
N SER A 94 6.53 9.11 10.30
CA SER A 94 6.31 8.85 11.73
C SER A 94 7.06 7.62 12.27
N ALA A 95 7.22 6.58 11.44
CA ALA A 95 7.85 5.32 11.84
C ALA A 95 9.39 5.38 11.85
N ARG A 96 10.00 6.36 11.16
CA ARG A 96 11.45 6.61 11.16
C ARG A 96 11.75 8.02 11.70
N PRO A 97 11.66 8.23 13.02
CA PRO A 97 12.06 9.51 13.64
C PRO A 97 13.59 9.69 13.47
N GLY A 98 13.99 10.38 12.39
CA GLY A 98 15.40 10.67 12.07
C GLY A 98 15.75 10.71 10.57
N ALA A 99 14.89 10.21 9.69
CA ALA A 99 15.05 10.40 8.24
C ALA A 99 14.31 11.68 7.83
N ALA A 100 15.04 12.74 7.48
CA ALA A 100 14.46 14.00 7.00
C ALA A 100 13.42 13.72 5.90
N ALA A 101 12.17 14.09 6.17
CA ALA A 101 11.07 13.86 5.25
C ALA A 101 11.31 14.62 3.94
N PRO A 102 10.97 14.05 2.76
CA PRO A 102 10.80 14.85 1.57
C PRO A 102 9.61 15.77 1.82
N VAL A 103 9.89 17.07 1.94
CA VAL A 103 8.87 18.10 2.12
C VAL A 103 7.84 17.94 0.98
N PRO A 104 6.55 17.72 1.29
CA PRO A 104 5.54 17.58 0.26
C PRO A 104 5.50 18.86 -0.60
N ALA A 105 5.47 18.70 -1.92
CA ALA A 105 5.47 19.82 -2.88
C ALA A 105 4.31 20.82 -2.68
N ALA A 106 3.26 20.45 -1.92
CA ALA A 106 2.22 21.35 -1.46
C ALA A 106 2.75 22.50 -0.56
N ALA A 107 3.84 22.28 0.17
CA ALA A 107 4.51 23.34 0.94
C ALA A 107 5.33 24.31 0.06
N LEU A 108 5.58 23.96 -1.21
CA LEU A 108 6.26 24.81 -2.20
C LEU A 108 5.28 25.53 -3.14
N MET A 109 3.99 25.16 -3.14
CA MET A 109 2.93 25.75 -3.95
C MET A 109 1.78 26.26 -3.07
N GLY A 110 2.01 27.31 -2.27
CA GLY A 110 0.90 28.02 -1.62
C GLY A 110 1.29 28.96 -0.48
N HIS A 111 1.12 30.27 -0.75
CA HIS A 111 1.08 31.43 0.15
C HIS A 111 2.42 32.11 0.54
N PRO A 112 2.76 33.24 -0.13
CA PRO A 112 3.66 34.23 0.42
C PRO A 112 2.87 35.11 1.40
N GLU A 113 2.55 34.58 2.59
CA GLU A 113 1.98 35.41 3.67
C GLU A 113 3.08 35.75 4.66
N ALA A 114 3.74 36.87 4.34
CA ALA A 114 4.33 37.87 5.22
C ALA A 114 4.74 37.43 6.65
N LEU A 115 6.05 37.47 6.87
CA LEU A 115 6.71 38.21 7.98
C LEU A 115 5.73 38.87 8.98
N ALA A 116 5.49 38.21 10.11
CA ALA A 116 5.01 38.86 11.33
C ALA A 116 5.96 38.49 12.48
N PRO A 117 6.59 39.47 13.17
CA PRO A 117 7.40 39.18 14.35
C PRO A 117 6.54 38.80 15.58
N ALA A 118 7.11 37.97 16.45
CA ALA A 118 6.51 37.20 17.53
C ALA A 118 5.73 37.97 18.64
N PRO A 119 4.83 37.30 19.38
CA PRO A 119 4.55 37.60 20.77
C PRO A 119 5.15 36.50 21.66
N GLY A 120 6.31 36.77 22.28
CA GLY A 120 6.92 35.81 23.21
C GLY A 120 8.44 35.83 23.32
N ALA A 121 9.13 36.86 22.85
CA ALA A 121 10.53 37.07 23.18
C ALA A 121 10.67 37.41 24.67
N LEU A 122 10.91 36.39 25.50
CA LEU A 122 11.51 36.58 26.82
C LEU A 122 12.91 37.17 26.60
N PRO A 123 13.26 38.30 27.24
CA PRO A 123 14.56 38.92 27.06
C PRO A 123 15.67 37.99 27.59
N ALA A 124 16.68 37.79 26.74
CA ALA A 124 17.91 37.09 27.07
C ALA A 124 18.56 37.71 28.32
N ALA A 125 18.70 36.90 29.38
CA ALA A 125 19.53 37.24 30.51
C ALA A 125 20.99 37.37 30.05
N SER A 126 21.59 38.51 30.35
CA SER A 126 22.97 38.85 29.98
C SER A 126 23.99 37.91 30.64
N PRO A 127 25.10 37.56 29.97
CA PRO A 127 26.19 36.81 30.59
C PRO A 127 26.97 37.73 31.54
N SER A 128 26.80 37.53 32.84
CA SER A 128 27.66 38.15 33.86
C SER A 128 29.04 37.49 33.82
N THR A 129 30.03 38.20 33.29
CA THR A 129 31.45 37.95 33.48
C THR A 129 31.82 38.23 34.95
N PRO A 130 32.40 37.29 35.71
CA PRO A 130 33.08 37.64 36.95
C PRO A 130 34.54 37.95 36.65
N SER A 131 34.97 39.04 37.27
CA SER A 131 36.28 39.67 37.18
C SER A 131 37.43 38.82 37.68
N ARG A 132 38.55 38.98 36.98
CA ARG A 132 39.95 38.92 37.44
C ARG A 132 40.12 39.28 38.93
N GLY A 133 40.74 38.37 39.69
CA GLY A 133 41.15 38.57 41.08
C GLY A 133 41.90 37.35 41.59
N GLU A 134 43.19 37.29 41.24
CA GLU A 134 44.37 36.66 41.87
C GLU A 134 45.39 36.21 40.82
#